data_AF-A0A7W9BRC1-F1
#
_entry.id   AF-A0A7W9BRC1-F1
#
_cell.length_a   1.000
_cell.length_b   1.000
_cell.length_c   1.000
_cell.angle_alpha   90.00
_cell.angle_beta   90.00
_cell.angle_gamma   90.00
#
_symmetry.space_group_name_H-M   'P 1'
#
loop_
_entity.id
_entity.type
_entity.pdbx_description
1 polymer ?
#
loop_
_entity_poly.entity_id
_entity_poly.type
_entity_poly.pdbx_seq_one_letter_code
_entity_poly.pdbx_strand_id
1 'polypeptide(L)' 'MTGTRRPAVHYVGFRGDEYRRALCLFGPPDFIHIGWDMWAKQEVVDGDVAIFARGTFEDAPSAYSFPNIREEDGGK' A
#
# COMPACT_ATOMS: atom_id res chain seq x y z
N MET A 1 5.05 -23.18 18.61
CA MET A 1 5.53 -21.80 18.82
C MET A 1 4.97 -20.94 17.70
N THR A 2 3.82 -20.32 17.89
CA THR A 2 3.32 -19.31 16.94
C THR A 2 4.03 -18.00 17.28
N GLY A 3 5.06 -17.66 16.50
CA GLY A 3 5.67 -16.34 16.61
C GLY A 3 4.59 -15.30 16.30
N THR A 4 4.32 -14.38 17.22
CA THR A 4 3.37 -13.30 16.99
C THR A 4 3.94 -12.41 15.88
N ARG A 5 3.45 -12.56 14.66
CA ARG A 5 3.72 -11.61 13.58
C ARG A 5 3.08 -10.28 13.98
N ARG A 6 3.88 -9.22 14.04
CA ARG A 6 3.30 -7.88 14.22
C ARG A 6 2.45 -7.53 12.99
N PRO A 7 1.29 -6.88 13.17
CA PRO A 7 0.55 -6.24 12.08
C PRO A 7 1.47 -5.45 11.14
N ALA A 8 1.38 -5.67 9.84
CA ALA A 8 2.05 -4.83 8.85
C ALA A 8 1.20 -3.60 8.52
N VAL A 9 1.84 -2.47 8.23
CA VAL A 9 1.17 -1.24 7.81
C VAL A 9 1.39 -0.99 6.32
N HIS A 10 0.30 -0.92 5.56
CA HIS A 10 0.28 -0.66 4.12
C HIS A 10 -0.25 0.74 3.85
N TYR A 11 0.49 1.51 3.06
CA TYR A 11 0.04 2.81 2.57
C TYR A 11 -0.40 2.68 1.11
N VAL A 12 -1.64 3.06 0.79
CA VAL A 12 -2.25 2.85 -0.53
C VAL A 12 -2.61 4.17 -1.19
N GLY A 13 -2.06 4.41 -2.38
CA GLY A 13 -2.46 5.50 -3.28
C GLY A 13 -1.91 6.89 -2.93
N PHE A 14 -0.97 6.99 -1.99
CA PHE A 14 -0.33 8.25 -1.61
C PHE A 14 0.62 8.74 -2.73
N ARG A 15 0.49 10.00 -3.15
CA ARG A 15 1.34 10.60 -4.23
C ARG A 15 1.87 11.99 -3.93
N GLY A 16 1.40 12.65 -2.87
CA GLY A 16 1.75 14.04 -2.55
C GLY A 16 1.96 14.28 -1.05
N ASP A 17 1.62 15.50 -0.61
CA ASP A 17 1.82 15.93 0.77
C ASP A 17 1.03 15.11 1.79
N GLU A 18 -0.05 14.45 1.37
CA GLU A 18 -0.81 13.52 2.20
C GLU A 18 0.04 12.34 2.69
N TYR A 19 1.10 11.96 1.97
CA TYR A 19 2.08 10.97 2.44
C TYR A 19 2.81 11.45 3.69
N ARG A 20 3.33 12.68 3.67
CA ARG A 20 4.06 13.25 4.82
C ARG A 20 3.16 13.39 6.04
N ARG A 21 1.90 13.78 5.84
CA ARG A 21 0.91 13.85 6.93
C ARG A 21 0.62 12.47 7.53
N ALA A 22 0.47 11.45 6.68
CA ALA A 22 0.27 10.08 7.13
C ALA A 22 1.47 9.59 7.96
N LEU A 23 2.71 9.86 7.51
CA LEU A 23 3.90 9.53 8.30
C LEU A 23 3.89 10.14 9.71
N CYS A 24 3.44 11.40 9.85
CA CYS A 24 3.35 12.05 11.15
C CYS A 24 2.26 11.43 12.06
N LEU A 25 1.16 10.96 11.48
CA LEU A 25 0.00 10.46 12.23
C LEU A 25 0.11 8.97 12.57
N PHE A 26 0.58 8.17 11.62
CA PHE A 26 0.55 6.70 11.70
C PHE A 26 1.94 6.06 11.71
N GLY A 27 3.01 6.85 11.54
CA GLY A 27 4.37 6.35 11.44
C GLY A 27 4.70 5.77 10.05
N PRO A 28 5.94 5.27 9.85
CA PRO A 28 6.36 4.72 8.56
C PRO A 28 5.58 3.44 8.21
N PRO A 29 5.20 3.24 6.93
CA PRO A 29 4.64 1.98 6.48
C PRO A 29 5.70 0.88 6.36
N ASP A 30 5.26 -0.38 6.45
CA ASP A 30 6.05 -1.54 6.01
C ASP A 30 5.95 -1.70 4.48
N PHE A 31 4.82 -1.36 3.87
CA PHE A 31 4.57 -1.47 2.41
C PHE A 31 3.94 -0.21 1.82
N ILE A 32 4.33 0.14 0.58
CA ILE A 32 3.75 1.26 -0.17
C ILE A 32 3.19 0.75 -1.49
N HIS A 33 1.88 0.90 -1.64
CA HIS A 33 1.12 0.57 -2.85
C HIS A 33 0.79 1.85 -3.61
N ILE A 34 1.23 1.93 -4.86
CA ILE A 34 1.01 3.10 -5.73
C ILE A 34 -0.48 3.33 -6.04
N GLY A 35 -1.29 2.28 -5.94
CA GLY A 35 -2.74 2.30 -6.06
C GLY A 35 -3.37 1.04 -5.44
N TRP A 36 -4.70 1.00 -5.40
CA TRP A 36 -5.44 -0.17 -4.95
C TRP A 36 -5.70 -1.10 -6.14
N ASP A 37 -4.87 -2.13 -6.30
CA ASP A 37 -5.00 -3.15 -7.34
C ASP A 37 -5.13 -4.57 -6.74
N MET A 38 -5.23 -5.58 -7.61
CA MET A 38 -5.42 -6.96 -7.18
C MET A 38 -4.26 -7.49 -6.33
N TRP A 39 -3.04 -6.99 -6.53
CA TRP A 39 -1.86 -7.41 -5.77
C TRP A 39 -1.89 -6.77 -4.39
N ALA A 40 -2.12 -5.46 -4.32
CA ALA A 40 -2.28 -4.74 -3.06
C ALA A 40 -3.36 -5.38 -2.19
N LYS A 41 -4.48 -5.81 -2.78
CA LYS A 41 -5.56 -6.51 -2.06
C LYS A 41 -5.15 -7.87 -1.51
N GLN A 42 -4.32 -8.62 -2.23
CA GLN A 42 -3.87 -9.94 -1.80
C GLN A 42 -2.78 -9.87 -0.73
N GLU A 43 -2.01 -8.79 -0.68
CA GLU A 43 -0.94 -8.62 0.31
C GLU A 43 -1.44 -8.15 1.68
N VAL A 44 -2.53 -7.39 1.72
CA VAL A 44 -3.18 -7.00 2.99
C VAL A 44 -3.92 -8.21 3.53
N VAL A 45 -3.41 -8.82 4.60
CA VAL A 45 -4.02 -10.00 5.23
C VAL A 45 -4.59 -9.67 6.61
N ASP A 46 -5.34 -10.62 7.18
CA ASP A 46 -5.93 -10.48 8.50
C ASP A 46 -4.89 -10.07 9.56
N GLY A 47 -5.20 -8.97 10.25
CA GLY A 47 -4.34 -8.38 11.27
C GLY A 47 -3.46 -7.23 10.77
N ASP A 48 -3.31 -7.03 9.45
CA ASP A 48 -2.61 -5.86 8.91
C ASP A 48 -3.49 -4.60 8.94
N VAL A 49 -2.87 -3.44 8.74
CA VAL A 49 -3.52 -2.14 8.65
C VAL A 49 -3.26 -1.54 7.28
N ALA A 50 -4.32 -1.29 6.51
CA ALA A 50 -4.24 -0.56 5.25
C ALA A 50 -4.77 0.87 5.41
N ILE A 51 -3.93 1.85 5.13
CA ILE A 51 -4.26 3.27 5.16
C ILE A 51 -4.37 3.75 3.72
N PHE A 52 -5.51 4.36 3.38
CA PHE A 52 -5.82 4.78 2.03
C PHE A 52 -5.73 6.29 1.90
N ALA A 53 -5.03 6.78 0.88
CA ALA A 53 -5.05 8.20 0.53
C ALA A 53 -6.44 8.62 0.00
N ARG A 54 -7.15 7.69 -0.65
CA ARG A 54 -8.51 7.82 -1.19
C ARG A 54 -9.21 6.48 -1.18
N GLY A 55 -10.52 6.48 -1.00
CA GLY A 55 -11.32 5.27 -0.99
C GLY A 55 -11.08 4.41 0.25
N THR A 56 -11.47 3.14 0.17
CA THR A 56 -11.43 2.17 1.26
C THR A 56 -11.11 0.76 0.75
N PHE A 57 -10.86 -0.17 1.68
CA PHE A 57 -10.63 -1.58 1.36
C PHE A 57 -11.81 -2.25 0.63
N GLU A 58 -13.02 -1.75 0.84
CA GLU A 58 -14.26 -2.29 0.26
C GLU A 58 -14.44 -1.89 -1.21
N ASP A 59 -13.70 -0.89 -1.68
CA ASP A 59 -13.74 -0.47 -3.08
C ASP A 59 -13.17 -1.57 -4.00
N ALA A 60 -13.72 -1.65 -5.20
CA ALA A 60 -13.21 -2.55 -6.23
C ALA A 60 -11.76 -2.17 -6.59
N PRO A 61 -10.81 -3.13 -6.56
CA PRO A 61 -9.45 -2.86 -7.03
C PRO A 61 -9.42 -2.46 -8.50
N SER A 62 -8.45 -1.63 -8.85
CA SER A 62 -8.10 -1.33 -10.23
C SER A 62 -7.84 -2.63 -11.01
N ALA A 63 -8.43 -2.72 -12.21
CA ALA A 63 -8.14 -3.79 -13.15
C ALA A 63 -6.73 -3.68 -13.75
N TYR A 64 -6.11 -2.51 -13.66
CA TYR A 64 -4.72 -2.27 -14.06
C TYR A 64 -3.81 -2.39 -12.84
N SER A 65 -2.81 -3.27 -12.94
CA SER A 65 -1.73 -3.34 -11.96
C SER A 65 -0.84 -2.10 -12.09
N PHE A 66 -0.46 -1.51 -10.97
CA PHE A 66 0.54 -0.44 -10.96
C PHE A 66 1.91 -1.08 -10.77
N PRO A 67 2.80 -1.11 -11.79
CA PRO A 67 4.11 -1.72 -11.62
C PRO A 67 4.90 -0.99 -10.52
N ASN A 68 5.66 -1.77 -9.76
CA ASN A 68 6.58 -1.28 -8.75
C ASN A 68 7.56 -0.29 -9.41
N ILE A 69 7.79 0.89 -8.82
CA ILE A 69 8.52 2.02 -9.45
C ILE A 69 10.04 1.79 -9.58
N ARG A 70 10.48 0.54 -9.69
CA ARG A 70 11.86 0.16 -10.01
C ARG A 70 11.87 -1.04 -10.96
N GLU A 71 11.61 -0.77 -12.23
CA GLU A 71 12.53 -1.20 -13.28
C GLU A 71 12.72 0.03 -14.19
N GLU A 72 13.98 0.43 -14.36
CA GLU A 72 14.37 1.53 -15.23
C GLU A 72 14.02 1.12 -16.67
N ASP A 73 13.08 1.83 -17.30
CA ASP A 73 12.82 1.70 -18.73
C ASP A 73 14.09 2.15 -19.49
N GLY A 74 14.98 1.18 -19.70
CA GLY A 74 16.02 1.24 -20.72
C GLY A 74 15.33 1.38 -22.06
N GLY A 75 15.34 2.61 -22.57
CA GLY A 75 14.68 2.95 -23.82
C GLY A 75 15.12 2.07 -24.98
N LYS A 76 14.13 1.64 -25.76
CA LYS A 76 14.21 1.49 -27.22
C LYS A 76 12.88 1.93 -27.83
#